data_AF-A0A6C0KEH3-F1
#
_entry.id   AF-A0A6C0KEH3-F1
#
_cell.length_a   1.000
_cell.length_b   1.000
_cell.length_c   1.000
_cell.angle_alpha   90.00
_cell.angle_beta   90.00
_cell.angle_gamma   90.00
#
_symmetry.space_group_name_H-M   'P 1'
#
loop_
_entity.id
_entity.type
_entity.pdbx_description
1 polymer ?
#
loop_
_entity_poly.entity_id
_entity_poly.type
_entity_poly.pdbx_seq_one_letter_code
_entity_poly.pdbx_strand_id
1 'polypeptide(L)'
;MEENKMAKVENVKTTNNGFEFYCELRNFPVGFVNALRRILITGIPRVVVRDVQIIQNTSQLPHEMLKHRTERLPVNVKPSDSATIKDAKIELRIVTNKEARTVTTDDFTVEAGREGLMMRDRDFNTPSLFLKLRAGEVVHITGRLALDSENASHVCTASTKWHPDPERVAKDRKVHVDGGGDPRLFDNFLYQRSYSRDENGRPNWFELSIESVGVLKSRELLTMAVQILRKRLDTYMTEALKSIKHEQYDKDDPDMIPPYSVAIEQGGHTLGNLLQQVIYDNKDLVEFTSYDIPHPLKNMMVLQFTTKKSPESILTAARKTIEDYCLLIE
;
A
#
# COMPACT_ATOMS: atom_id res chain seq x y z
N MET A 1 -29.96 15.17 16.01
CA MET A 1 -29.00 14.16 16.51
C MET A 1 -28.94 13.07 15.46
N GLU A 2 -28.10 13.24 14.44
CA GLU A 2 -27.77 12.11 13.58
C GLU A 2 -26.91 11.16 14.41
N GLU A 3 -27.24 9.88 14.39
CA GLU A 3 -26.40 8.83 14.96
C GLU A 3 -24.97 9.04 14.45
N ASN A 4 -24.01 9.08 15.37
CA ASN A 4 -22.60 9.09 15.04
C ASN A 4 -22.32 7.81 14.23
N LYS A 5 -22.29 7.92 12.91
CA LYS A 5 -22.35 6.75 12.02
C LYS A 5 -21.07 5.94 12.21
N MET A 6 -21.19 4.80 12.89
CA MET A 6 -20.05 3.93 13.18
C MET A 6 -19.37 3.46 11.89
N ALA A 7 -18.05 3.30 11.96
CA ALA A 7 -17.28 2.72 10.87
C ALA A 7 -17.75 1.28 10.59
N LYS A 8 -17.89 0.93 9.31
CA LYS A 8 -18.34 -0.40 8.90
C LYS A 8 -17.85 -0.77 7.50
N VAL A 9 -17.65 -2.08 7.31
CA VAL A 9 -17.28 -2.67 6.02
C VAL A 9 -18.53 -3.30 5.40
N GLU A 10 -18.80 -3.00 4.13
CA GLU A 10 -19.98 -3.48 3.41
C GLU A 10 -19.60 -4.00 2.02
N ASN A 11 -20.56 -4.67 1.35
CA ASN A 11 -20.45 -5.10 -0.05
C ASN A 11 -19.14 -5.84 -0.38
N VAL A 12 -18.71 -6.72 0.53
CA VAL A 12 -17.49 -7.51 0.36
C VAL A 12 -17.69 -8.54 -0.75
N LYS A 13 -16.81 -8.48 -1.76
CA LYS A 13 -16.83 -9.38 -2.92
C LYS A 13 -15.42 -9.88 -3.20
N THR A 14 -15.31 -11.17 -3.47
CA THR A 14 -14.06 -11.82 -3.88
C THR A 14 -14.27 -12.50 -5.23
N THR A 15 -13.38 -12.26 -6.19
CA THR A 15 -13.45 -12.82 -7.55
C THR A 15 -12.10 -13.40 -7.96
N ASN A 16 -12.06 -14.01 -9.16
CA ASN A 16 -10.84 -14.54 -9.78
C ASN A 16 -10.03 -15.45 -8.83
N ASN A 17 -10.67 -16.52 -8.34
CA ASN A 17 -10.09 -17.46 -7.38
C ASN A 17 -9.56 -16.83 -6.08
N GLY A 18 -9.99 -15.61 -5.72
CA GLY A 18 -9.51 -14.90 -4.54
C GLY A 18 -8.34 -13.96 -4.77
N PHE A 19 -7.97 -13.72 -6.03
CA PHE A 19 -6.95 -12.73 -6.40
C PHE A 19 -7.53 -11.33 -6.65
N GLU A 20 -8.84 -11.19 -6.63
CA GLU A 20 -9.52 -9.91 -6.66
C GLU A 20 -10.43 -9.77 -5.44
N PHE A 21 -10.36 -8.63 -4.78
CA PHE A 21 -11.15 -8.32 -3.60
C PHE A 21 -11.68 -6.89 -3.69
N TYR A 22 -12.96 -6.74 -3.37
CA TYR A 22 -13.66 -5.46 -3.35
C TYR A 22 -14.44 -5.33 -2.05
N CYS A 23 -14.43 -4.15 -1.45
CA CYS A 23 -15.34 -3.82 -0.35
C CYS A 23 -15.62 -2.32 -0.30
N GLU A 24 -16.68 -1.95 0.40
CA GLU A 24 -16.99 -0.58 0.76
C GLU A 24 -16.60 -0.30 2.21
N LEU A 25 -15.91 0.80 2.43
CA LEU A 25 -15.51 1.30 3.75
C LEU A 25 -16.34 2.54 4.06
N ARG A 26 -17.31 2.42 4.97
CA ARG A 26 -18.16 3.55 5.41
C ARG A 26 -17.70 4.09 6.75
N ASN A 27 -17.70 5.41 6.85
CA ASN A 27 -17.30 6.22 8.01
C ASN A 27 -15.88 5.94 8.51
N PHE A 28 -14.96 5.62 7.60
CA PHE A 28 -13.52 5.56 7.90
C PHE A 28 -12.85 6.90 7.58
N PRO A 29 -11.79 7.29 8.31
CA PRO A 29 -11.02 8.46 7.96
C PRO A 29 -10.17 8.21 6.70
N VAL A 30 -10.08 9.21 5.82
CA VAL A 30 -9.25 9.19 4.59
C VAL A 30 -7.83 8.72 4.89
N GLY A 31 -7.23 9.20 5.98
CA GLY A 31 -5.88 8.84 6.41
C GLY A 31 -5.72 7.34 6.66
N PHE A 32 -6.73 6.67 7.22
CA PHE A 32 -6.71 5.23 7.48
C PHE A 32 -6.81 4.44 6.18
N VAL A 33 -7.76 4.80 5.31
CA VAL A 33 -7.96 4.15 4.01
C VAL A 33 -6.72 4.30 3.13
N ASN A 34 -6.12 5.49 3.10
CA ASN A 34 -4.87 5.71 2.38
C ASN A 34 -3.68 4.99 3.01
N ALA A 35 -3.64 4.85 4.34
CA ALA A 35 -2.60 4.09 5.01
C ALA A 35 -2.62 2.61 4.62
N LEU A 36 -3.80 1.98 4.63
CA LEU A 36 -3.98 0.61 4.14
C LEU A 36 -3.55 0.48 2.68
N ARG A 37 -4.01 1.38 1.80
CA ARG A 37 -3.63 1.39 0.39
C ARG A 37 -2.11 1.47 0.20
N ARG A 38 -1.42 2.37 0.90
CA ARG A 38 0.05 2.51 0.80
C ARG A 38 0.79 1.26 1.26
N ILE A 39 0.33 0.64 2.34
CA ILE A 39 0.92 -0.61 2.86
C ILE A 39 0.69 -1.77 1.89
N LEU A 40 -0.49 -1.86 1.26
CA LEU A 40 -0.75 -2.86 0.23
C LEU A 40 0.21 -2.73 -0.97
N ILE A 41 0.55 -1.51 -1.39
CA ILE A 41 1.41 -1.28 -2.55
C ILE A 41 2.89 -1.55 -2.22
N THR A 42 3.42 -1.04 -1.11
CA THR A 42 4.87 -1.06 -0.81
C THR A 42 5.24 -1.55 0.58
N GLY A 43 4.29 -1.99 1.40
CA GLY A 43 4.53 -2.37 2.80
C GLY A 43 4.74 -3.86 3.02
N ILE A 44 4.22 -4.71 2.12
CA ILE A 44 4.25 -6.17 2.25
C ILE A 44 5.51 -6.72 1.54
N PRO A 45 6.42 -7.40 2.25
CA PRO A 45 7.66 -7.92 1.65
C PRO A 45 7.36 -9.01 0.63
N ARG A 46 8.05 -9.00 -0.51
CA ARG A 46 7.89 -9.97 -1.61
C ARG A 46 9.20 -10.70 -1.89
N VAL A 47 9.11 -11.97 -2.23
CA VAL A 47 10.26 -12.72 -2.77
C VAL A 47 10.48 -12.29 -4.22
N VAL A 48 11.73 -11.95 -4.54
CA VAL A 48 12.17 -11.52 -5.88
C VAL A 48 13.45 -12.24 -6.25
N VAL A 49 13.79 -12.21 -7.54
CA VAL A 49 15.07 -12.72 -8.01
C VAL A 49 16.14 -11.64 -7.83
N ARG A 50 17.28 -12.01 -7.22
CA ARG A 50 18.46 -11.18 -7.00
C ARG A 50 19.73 -11.96 -7.32
N ASP A 51 20.88 -11.31 -7.18
CA ASP A 51 22.20 -11.87 -7.45
C ASP A 51 22.31 -12.52 -8.83
N VAL A 52 21.70 -11.89 -9.83
CA VAL A 52 21.67 -12.40 -11.19
C VAL A 52 23.07 -12.30 -11.81
N GLN A 53 23.58 -13.45 -12.24
CA GLN A 53 24.86 -13.58 -12.94
C GLN A 53 24.61 -14.03 -14.38
N ILE A 54 25.13 -13.26 -15.33
CA ILE A 54 25.12 -13.60 -16.75
C ILE A 54 26.48 -14.22 -17.05
N ILE A 55 26.49 -15.55 -17.24
CA ILE A 55 27.69 -16.33 -17.53
C ILE A 55 28.01 -16.24 -19.02
N GLN A 56 26.96 -16.30 -19.86
CA GLN A 56 27.09 -16.17 -21.30
C GLN A 56 25.84 -15.50 -21.88
N ASN A 57 26.03 -14.58 -22.83
CA ASN A 57 24.95 -13.98 -23.58
C ASN A 57 25.45 -13.55 -24.96
N THR A 58 24.90 -14.16 -26.01
CA THR A 58 25.09 -13.71 -27.39
C THR A 58 23.77 -13.26 -28.02
N SER A 59 22.73 -13.05 -27.22
CA SER A 59 21.44 -12.56 -27.68
C SER A 59 21.49 -11.08 -28.06
N GLN A 60 20.43 -10.61 -28.70
CA GLN A 60 20.25 -9.19 -29.04
C GLN A 60 20.10 -8.26 -27.82
N LEU A 61 19.83 -8.81 -26.62
CA LEU A 61 19.59 -7.99 -25.44
C LEU A 61 20.90 -7.74 -24.67
N PRO A 62 21.22 -6.48 -24.31
CA PRO A 62 22.34 -6.17 -23.44
C PRO A 62 22.23 -6.84 -22.07
N HIS A 63 23.37 -7.01 -21.39
CA HIS A 63 23.44 -7.65 -20.07
C HIS A 63 22.55 -6.96 -19.04
N GLU A 64 22.51 -5.64 -19.02
CA GLU A 64 21.74 -4.84 -18.06
C GLU A 64 20.24 -5.09 -18.24
N MET A 65 19.79 -5.18 -19.49
CA MET A 65 18.39 -5.43 -19.80
C MET A 65 17.99 -6.86 -19.47
N LEU A 66 18.85 -7.85 -19.77
CA LEU A 66 18.62 -9.24 -19.37
C LEU A 66 18.58 -9.37 -17.85
N LYS A 67 19.53 -8.76 -17.15
CA LYS A 67 19.58 -8.75 -15.69
C LYS A 67 18.29 -8.17 -15.11
N HIS A 68 17.87 -6.99 -15.57
CA HIS A 68 16.64 -6.35 -15.10
C HIS A 68 15.40 -7.22 -15.38
N ARG A 69 15.30 -7.85 -16.56
CA ARG A 69 14.19 -8.76 -16.87
C ARG A 69 14.19 -10.00 -15.95
N THR A 70 15.35 -10.56 -15.66
CA THR A 70 15.50 -11.70 -14.75
C THR A 70 15.09 -11.33 -13.32
N GLU A 71 15.52 -10.17 -12.82
CA GLU A 71 15.13 -9.67 -11.49
C GLU A 71 13.62 -9.41 -11.36
N ARG A 72 12.94 -9.12 -12.47
CA ARG A 72 11.49 -8.89 -12.54
C ARG A 72 10.67 -10.16 -12.78
N LEU A 73 11.30 -11.33 -12.89
CA LEU A 73 10.56 -12.58 -13.07
C LEU A 73 9.65 -12.84 -11.86
N PRO A 74 8.38 -13.23 -12.12
CA PRO A 74 7.45 -13.52 -11.04
C PRO A 74 7.78 -14.88 -10.43
N VAL A 75 7.98 -14.91 -9.11
CA VAL A 75 8.26 -16.13 -8.35
C VAL A 75 7.10 -16.46 -7.41
N ASN A 76 6.66 -17.71 -7.46
CA ASN A 76 5.62 -18.26 -6.63
C ASN A 76 6.30 -18.72 -5.34
N VAL A 77 6.65 -17.80 -4.45
CA VAL A 77 7.21 -18.13 -3.12
C VAL A 77 6.64 -17.16 -2.10
N LYS A 78 6.08 -17.70 -1.02
CA LYS A 78 5.54 -16.88 0.06
C LYS A 78 6.69 -16.25 0.85
N PRO A 79 6.54 -15.02 1.37
CA PRO A 79 7.60 -14.37 2.16
C PRO A 79 7.99 -15.14 3.43
N SER A 80 7.12 -16.00 3.94
CA SER A 80 7.36 -16.85 5.10
C SER A 80 8.22 -18.10 4.79
N ASP A 81 8.41 -18.46 3.52
CA ASP A 81 9.13 -19.66 3.09
C ASP A 81 10.67 -19.43 3.07
N SER A 82 11.24 -19.34 4.27
CA SER A 82 12.67 -19.03 4.45
C SER A 82 13.61 -20.10 3.89
N ALA A 83 13.18 -21.36 3.79
CA ALA A 83 13.98 -22.45 3.24
C ALA A 83 14.15 -22.26 1.74
N THR A 84 13.04 -22.14 1.00
CA THR A 84 13.08 -21.92 -0.45
C THR A 84 13.82 -20.62 -0.80
N ILE A 85 13.65 -19.55 -0.02
CA ILE A 85 14.35 -18.27 -0.28
C ILE A 85 15.88 -18.42 -0.19
N LYS A 86 16.39 -19.25 0.73
CA LYS A 86 17.83 -19.43 0.93
C LYS A 86 18.46 -20.39 -0.06
N ASP A 87 17.76 -21.49 -0.34
CA ASP A 87 18.35 -22.64 -1.04
C ASP A 87 18.09 -22.61 -2.54
N ALA A 88 16.98 -22.02 -2.98
CA ALA A 88 16.60 -22.06 -4.39
C ALA A 88 17.54 -21.21 -5.26
N LYS A 89 18.02 -21.84 -6.34
CA LYS A 89 18.80 -21.19 -7.38
C LYS A 89 18.11 -21.40 -8.72
N ILE A 90 17.85 -20.30 -9.42
CA ILE A 90 17.27 -20.35 -10.76
C ILE A 90 18.38 -20.33 -11.81
N GLU A 91 18.20 -21.08 -12.88
CA GLU A 91 19.14 -21.18 -13.99
C GLU A 91 18.39 -21.22 -15.32
N LEU A 92 18.84 -20.43 -16.28
CA LEU A 92 18.46 -20.56 -17.68
C LEU A 92 19.73 -20.91 -18.45
N ARG A 93 19.78 -22.12 -19.03
CA ARG A 93 20.96 -22.61 -19.73
C ARG A 93 20.61 -23.11 -21.13
N ILE A 94 20.90 -22.28 -22.13
CA ILE A 94 20.74 -22.58 -23.56
C ILE A 94 22.11 -22.48 -24.21
N VAL A 95 22.80 -23.62 -24.31
CA VAL A 95 24.17 -23.74 -24.85
C VAL A 95 24.21 -24.13 -26.33
N THR A 96 23.09 -24.60 -26.89
CA THR A 96 22.99 -24.94 -28.31
C THR A 96 21.59 -24.61 -28.79
N ASN A 97 21.51 -23.77 -29.82
CA ASN A 97 20.24 -23.35 -30.41
C ASN A 97 20.32 -23.45 -31.94
N LYS A 98 19.66 -24.43 -32.55
CA LYS A 98 19.74 -24.67 -34.01
C LYS A 98 18.77 -23.80 -34.80
N GLU A 99 17.65 -23.41 -34.19
CA GLU A 99 16.58 -22.65 -34.83
C GLU A 99 16.20 -21.44 -33.96
N ALA A 100 15.37 -20.53 -34.49
CA ALA A 100 14.85 -19.45 -33.67
C ALA A 100 13.94 -20.02 -32.56
N ARG A 101 14.13 -19.56 -31.32
CA ARG A 101 13.41 -20.07 -30.14
C ARG A 101 12.79 -18.94 -29.34
N THR A 102 11.58 -19.15 -28.86
CA THR A 102 10.98 -18.32 -27.81
C THR A 102 11.30 -18.93 -26.46
N VAL A 103 11.93 -18.15 -25.59
CA VAL A 103 12.29 -18.51 -24.22
C VAL A 103 11.27 -17.87 -23.28
N THR A 104 10.78 -18.66 -22.35
CA THR A 104 9.70 -18.34 -21.41
C THR A 104 10.09 -18.70 -19.98
N THR A 105 9.22 -18.42 -19.01
CA THR A 105 9.41 -18.83 -17.61
C THR A 105 9.57 -20.33 -17.40
N ASP A 106 8.98 -21.16 -18.28
CA ASP A 106 9.08 -22.62 -18.17
C ASP A 106 10.47 -23.15 -18.57
N ASP A 107 11.27 -22.35 -19.29
CA ASP A 107 12.62 -22.74 -19.69
C ASP A 107 13.66 -22.55 -18.56
N PHE A 108 13.26 -21.93 -17.44
CA PHE A 108 14.10 -21.80 -16.26
C PHE A 108 14.04 -23.08 -15.43
N THR A 109 15.22 -23.63 -15.13
CA THR A 109 15.38 -24.72 -14.19
C THR A 109 15.62 -24.18 -12.78
N VAL A 110 15.17 -24.92 -11.78
CA VAL A 110 15.31 -24.55 -10.37
C VAL A 110 16.08 -25.65 -9.65
N GLU A 111 17.28 -25.30 -9.20
CA GLU A 111 18.11 -26.16 -8.35
C GLU A 111 17.71 -25.93 -6.89
N ALA A 112 17.55 -27.03 -6.13
CA ALA A 112 17.21 -27.02 -4.70
C ALA A 112 15.94 -26.21 -4.32
N GLY A 113 14.99 -26.03 -5.26
CA GLY A 113 13.72 -25.36 -5.03
C GLY A 113 12.50 -26.25 -5.30
N ARG A 114 11.32 -25.69 -5.05
CA ARG A 114 10.04 -26.38 -5.29
C ARG A 114 9.64 -26.36 -6.77
N GLU A 115 8.89 -27.38 -7.20
CA GLU A 115 8.24 -27.38 -8.51
C GLU A 115 7.26 -26.20 -8.62
N GLY A 116 7.19 -25.56 -9.80
CA GLY A 116 6.33 -24.39 -10.02
C GLY A 116 6.78 -23.12 -9.28
N LEU A 117 8.08 -23.01 -8.94
CA LEU A 117 8.65 -21.79 -8.36
C LEU A 117 8.54 -20.59 -9.31
N MET A 118 8.74 -20.79 -10.61
CA MET A 118 8.50 -19.76 -11.61
C MET A 118 7.00 -19.64 -11.87
N MET A 119 6.46 -18.43 -11.72
CA MET A 119 5.04 -18.22 -11.97
C MET A 119 4.74 -18.24 -13.47
N ARG A 120 3.66 -18.93 -13.81
CA ARG A 120 2.90 -18.65 -15.02
C ARG A 120 1.96 -17.48 -14.79
N ASP A 121 1.44 -16.93 -15.87
CA ASP A 121 0.37 -15.95 -15.82
C ASP A 121 -0.79 -16.48 -14.95
N ARG A 122 -1.26 -15.64 -14.03
CA ARG A 122 -2.26 -16.00 -13.04
C ARG A 122 -3.61 -16.36 -13.66
N ASP A 123 -4.00 -15.68 -14.74
CA ASP A 123 -5.34 -15.75 -15.31
C ASP A 123 -5.41 -16.78 -16.44
N PHE A 124 -4.40 -16.79 -17.30
CA PHE A 124 -4.35 -17.67 -18.47
C PHE A 124 -3.57 -18.97 -18.22
N ASN A 125 -2.84 -19.07 -17.10
CA ASN A 125 -1.94 -20.18 -16.81
C ASN A 125 -0.91 -20.45 -17.92
N THR A 126 -0.47 -19.37 -18.59
CA THR A 126 0.52 -19.41 -19.67
C THR A 126 1.90 -18.93 -19.19
N PRO A 127 3.00 -19.53 -19.66
CA PRO A 127 4.32 -19.06 -19.28
C PRO A 127 4.60 -17.65 -19.82
N SER A 128 5.33 -16.85 -19.05
CA SER A 128 5.64 -15.47 -19.44
C SER A 128 6.80 -15.42 -20.42
N LEU A 129 6.69 -14.59 -21.45
CA LEU A 129 7.76 -14.37 -22.43
C LEU A 129 8.99 -13.73 -21.78
N PHE A 130 10.11 -14.45 -21.83
CA PHE A 130 11.39 -13.95 -21.32
C PHE A 130 12.28 -13.38 -22.43
N LEU A 131 12.50 -14.12 -23.53
CA LEU A 131 13.40 -13.66 -24.58
C LEU A 131 13.13 -14.40 -25.91
N LYS A 132 13.52 -13.82 -27.04
CA LYS A 132 13.53 -14.52 -28.33
C LYS A 132 14.96 -14.65 -28.81
N LEU A 133 15.40 -15.88 -29.06
CA LEU A 133 16.73 -16.22 -29.56
C LEU A 133 16.67 -16.51 -31.06
N ARG A 134 17.66 -16.03 -31.81
CA ARG A 134 17.93 -16.46 -33.18
C ARG A 134 18.70 -17.78 -33.18
N ALA A 135 18.70 -18.47 -34.31
CA ALA A 135 19.55 -19.64 -34.51
C ALA A 135 21.03 -19.28 -34.22
N GLY A 136 21.71 -20.11 -33.43
CA GLY A 136 23.09 -19.93 -32.99
C GLY A 136 23.28 -19.06 -31.73
N GLU A 137 22.27 -18.29 -31.29
CA GLU A 137 22.39 -17.48 -30.07
C GLU A 137 22.29 -18.37 -28.80
N VAL A 138 23.09 -18.02 -27.79
CA VAL A 138 23.22 -18.76 -26.53
C VAL A 138 23.08 -17.82 -25.35
N VAL A 139 22.48 -18.34 -24.27
CA VAL A 139 22.25 -17.61 -23.02
C VAL A 139 22.45 -18.55 -21.85
N HIS A 140 23.25 -18.11 -20.88
CA HIS A 140 23.44 -18.78 -19.60
C HIS A 140 23.34 -17.75 -18.48
N ILE A 141 22.26 -17.84 -17.70
CA ILE A 141 21.95 -16.93 -16.60
C ILE A 141 21.68 -17.75 -15.35
N THR A 142 22.17 -17.29 -14.21
CA THR A 142 21.79 -17.82 -12.90
C THR A 142 21.30 -16.69 -12.00
N GLY A 143 20.48 -17.03 -11.00
CA GLY A 143 20.00 -16.08 -10.01
C GLY A 143 19.60 -16.78 -8.71
N ARG A 144 19.46 -16.00 -7.64
CA ARG A 144 19.00 -16.45 -6.32
C ARG A 144 17.74 -15.70 -5.92
N LEU A 145 17.10 -16.14 -4.85
CA LEU A 145 15.95 -15.46 -4.28
C LEU A 145 16.35 -14.56 -3.11
N ALA A 146 15.61 -13.47 -2.92
CA ALA A 146 15.73 -12.60 -1.78
C ALA A 146 14.37 -11.98 -1.42
N LEU A 147 14.25 -11.47 -0.20
CA LEU A 147 13.11 -10.64 0.19
C LEU A 147 13.37 -9.18 -0.18
N ASP A 148 12.38 -8.54 -0.78
CA ASP A 148 12.37 -7.11 -1.09
C ASP A 148 11.10 -6.48 -0.51
N SER A 149 11.28 -5.43 0.28
CA SER A 149 10.19 -4.70 0.94
C SER A 149 10.02 -3.27 0.42
N GLU A 150 10.78 -2.87 -0.60
CA GLU A 150 10.80 -1.48 -1.08
C GLU A 150 10.39 -1.36 -2.55
N ASN A 151 10.90 -2.24 -3.41
CA ASN A 151 10.81 -2.08 -4.87
C ASN A 151 9.87 -3.09 -5.54
N ALA A 152 9.24 -3.95 -4.73
CA ALA A 152 8.41 -5.04 -5.19
C ALA A 152 7.04 -5.00 -4.52
N SER A 153 5.98 -5.20 -5.33
CA SER A 153 4.60 -5.21 -4.85
C SER A 153 3.98 -6.60 -5.03
N HIS A 154 3.13 -6.98 -4.08
CA HIS A 154 2.26 -8.16 -4.17
C HIS A 154 0.96 -7.88 -4.91
N VAL A 155 0.63 -6.62 -5.18
CA VAL A 155 -0.59 -6.23 -5.86
C VAL A 155 -0.29 -5.73 -7.27
N CYS A 156 -1.13 -6.12 -8.24
CA CYS A 156 -1.23 -5.45 -9.53
C CYS A 156 -1.83 -4.06 -9.34
N THR A 157 -2.87 -3.97 -8.51
CA THR A 157 -3.51 -2.72 -8.13
C THR A 157 -4.04 -2.76 -6.70
N ALA A 158 -3.90 -1.63 -6.00
CA ALA A 158 -4.65 -1.31 -4.80
C ALA A 158 -5.18 0.10 -4.95
N SER A 159 -6.48 0.22 -5.14
CA SER A 159 -7.15 1.49 -5.44
C SER A 159 -8.29 1.76 -4.48
N THR A 160 -8.50 3.04 -4.22
CA THR A 160 -9.54 3.54 -3.34
C THR A 160 -10.26 4.66 -4.07
N LYS A 161 -11.56 4.51 -4.29
CA LYS A 161 -12.41 5.54 -4.91
C LYS A 161 -13.30 6.16 -3.84
N TRP A 162 -13.60 7.45 -3.96
CA TRP A 162 -14.62 8.08 -3.13
C TRP A 162 -15.99 7.74 -3.71
N HIS A 163 -16.89 7.25 -2.86
CA HIS A 163 -18.22 6.86 -3.31
C HIS A 163 -19.06 8.12 -3.60
N PRO A 164 -19.59 8.29 -4.83
CA PRO A 164 -20.52 9.35 -5.16
C PRO A 164 -21.80 9.24 -4.33
N ASP A 165 -22.20 10.32 -3.67
CA ASP A 165 -23.46 10.36 -2.93
C ASP A 165 -24.60 10.72 -3.90
N PRO A 166 -25.59 9.83 -4.12
CA PRO A 166 -26.67 10.08 -5.09
C PRO A 166 -27.42 11.39 -4.89
N GLU A 167 -27.66 11.80 -3.62
CA GLU A 167 -28.38 13.04 -3.33
C GLU A 167 -27.55 14.27 -3.70
N ARG A 168 -26.26 14.23 -3.36
CA ARG A 168 -25.31 15.29 -3.72
C ARG A 168 -25.07 15.35 -5.22
N VAL A 169 -24.94 14.21 -5.89
CA VAL A 169 -24.83 14.10 -7.36
C VAL A 169 -26.04 14.78 -8.01
N ALA A 170 -27.26 14.48 -7.57
CA ALA A 170 -28.47 15.09 -8.13
C ALA A 170 -28.48 16.62 -7.94
N LYS A 171 -28.09 17.10 -6.76
CA LYS A 171 -28.01 18.53 -6.44
C LYS A 171 -26.95 19.26 -7.27
N ASP A 172 -25.73 18.75 -7.28
CA ASP A 172 -24.60 19.35 -8.00
C ASP A 172 -24.83 19.32 -9.51
N ARG A 173 -25.46 18.24 -10.02
CA ARG A 173 -25.88 18.14 -11.42
C ARG A 173 -26.87 19.24 -11.78
N LYS A 174 -27.88 19.46 -10.95
CA LYS A 174 -28.88 20.51 -11.16
C LYS A 174 -28.21 21.89 -11.21
N VAL A 175 -27.33 22.19 -10.25
CA VAL A 175 -26.57 23.45 -10.24
C VAL A 175 -25.72 23.61 -11.50
N HIS A 176 -25.08 22.55 -11.98
CA HIS A 176 -24.28 22.58 -13.21
C HIS A 176 -25.12 22.89 -14.44
N VAL A 177 -26.26 22.21 -14.60
CA VAL A 177 -27.15 22.39 -15.77
C VAL A 177 -27.85 23.76 -15.73
N ASP A 178 -28.34 24.18 -14.57
CA ASP A 178 -28.98 25.51 -14.39
C ASP A 178 -27.98 26.65 -14.63
N GLY A 179 -26.68 26.41 -14.39
CA GLY A 179 -25.58 27.31 -14.72
C GLY A 179 -25.13 27.29 -16.19
N GLY A 180 -25.84 26.57 -17.07
CA GLY A 180 -25.53 26.47 -18.50
C GLY A 180 -24.48 25.41 -18.86
N GLY A 181 -24.11 24.53 -17.93
CA GLY A 181 -23.17 23.43 -18.14
C GLY A 181 -23.78 22.24 -18.91
N ASP A 182 -22.93 21.49 -19.62
CA ASP A 182 -23.36 20.30 -20.37
C ASP A 182 -23.65 19.13 -19.42
N PRO A 183 -24.89 18.59 -19.36
CA PRO A 183 -25.22 17.45 -18.50
C PRO A 183 -24.33 16.22 -18.78
N ARG A 184 -23.89 16.01 -20.02
CA ARG A 184 -23.04 14.87 -20.39
C ARG A 184 -21.64 14.99 -19.82
N LEU A 185 -21.12 16.22 -19.72
CA LEU A 185 -19.83 16.47 -19.07
C LEU A 185 -19.92 16.13 -17.58
N PHE A 186 -21.03 16.54 -16.94
CA PHE A 186 -21.27 16.22 -15.54
C PHE A 186 -21.35 14.71 -15.31
N ASP A 187 -22.24 14.04 -16.05
CA ASP A 187 -22.55 12.63 -15.86
C ASP A 187 -21.33 11.73 -16.12
N ASN A 188 -20.43 12.12 -17.02
CA ASN A 188 -19.23 11.33 -17.32
C ASN A 188 -18.02 11.65 -16.44
N PHE A 189 -17.85 12.91 -16.01
CA PHE A 189 -16.59 13.36 -15.38
C PHE A 189 -16.77 14.04 -14.03
N LEU A 190 -17.78 14.91 -13.88
CA LEU A 190 -17.90 15.74 -12.67
C LEU A 190 -18.64 15.05 -11.53
N TYR A 191 -19.48 14.05 -11.81
CA TYR A 191 -20.26 13.34 -10.78
C TYR A 191 -19.37 12.75 -9.67
N GLN A 192 -18.13 12.38 -10.00
CA GLN A 192 -17.15 11.84 -9.05
C GLN A 192 -16.73 12.86 -7.98
N ARG A 193 -16.92 14.17 -8.22
CA ARG A 193 -16.66 15.24 -7.24
C ARG A 193 -17.77 15.37 -6.19
N SER A 194 -18.93 14.79 -6.47
CA SER A 194 -20.12 14.79 -5.61
C SER A 194 -20.13 13.57 -4.69
N TYR A 195 -19.01 13.32 -4.02
CA TYR A 195 -18.82 12.19 -3.12
C TYR A 195 -19.42 12.41 -1.72
N SER A 196 -19.71 11.31 -1.03
CA SER A 196 -20.17 11.28 0.35
C SER A 196 -19.17 11.94 1.30
N ARG A 197 -19.66 12.79 2.20
CA ARG A 197 -18.85 13.56 3.15
C ARG A 197 -19.37 13.42 4.57
N ASP A 198 -18.47 13.53 5.54
CA ASP A 198 -18.81 13.69 6.95
C ASP A 198 -19.23 15.12 7.29
N GLU A 199 -19.52 15.36 8.57
CA GLU A 199 -19.90 16.67 9.12
C GLU A 199 -18.82 17.75 8.93
N ASN A 200 -17.55 17.34 8.79
CA ASN A 200 -16.42 18.23 8.54
C ASN A 200 -16.17 18.45 7.03
N GLY A 201 -17.03 17.91 6.16
CA GLY A 201 -16.89 18.01 4.71
C GLY A 201 -15.81 17.11 4.12
N ARG A 202 -15.26 16.15 4.87
CA ARG A 202 -14.23 15.21 4.40
C ARG A 202 -14.87 13.93 3.83
N PRO A 203 -14.25 13.27 2.84
CA PRO A 203 -14.74 12.00 2.33
C PRO A 203 -14.83 10.95 3.45
N ASN A 204 -15.93 10.20 3.49
CA ASN A 204 -16.17 9.18 4.53
C ASN A 204 -16.64 7.82 3.98
N TRP A 205 -16.87 7.69 2.68
CA TRP A 205 -17.29 6.43 2.05
C TRP A 205 -16.37 6.12 0.87
N PHE A 206 -15.75 4.95 0.94
CA PHE A 206 -14.72 4.53 -0.01
C PHE A 206 -15.02 3.16 -0.60
N GLU A 207 -14.68 2.97 -1.86
CA GLU A 207 -14.62 1.66 -2.51
C GLU A 207 -13.15 1.23 -2.58
N LEU A 208 -12.79 0.17 -1.86
CA LEU A 208 -11.46 -0.44 -1.89
C LEU A 208 -11.46 -1.60 -2.88
N SER A 209 -10.49 -1.61 -3.79
CA SER A 209 -10.26 -2.68 -4.76
C SER A 209 -8.80 -3.14 -4.68
N ILE A 210 -8.60 -4.44 -4.50
CA ILE A 210 -7.28 -5.08 -4.39
C ILE A 210 -7.19 -6.20 -5.41
N GLU A 211 -6.15 -6.16 -6.23
CA GLU A 211 -5.82 -7.21 -7.17
C GLU A 211 -4.40 -7.73 -6.90
N SER A 212 -4.28 -9.01 -6.57
CA SER A 212 -3.02 -9.67 -6.25
C SER A 212 -2.27 -10.13 -7.50
N VAL A 213 -0.94 -10.07 -7.50
CA VAL A 213 -0.08 -10.64 -8.57
C VAL A 213 -0.22 -12.17 -8.68
N GLY A 214 -0.75 -12.85 -7.65
CA GLY A 214 -1.11 -14.27 -7.72
C GLY A 214 -0.38 -15.19 -6.72
N VAL A 215 0.60 -14.66 -5.98
CA VAL A 215 1.33 -15.44 -4.94
C VAL A 215 0.49 -15.62 -3.68
N LEU A 216 -0.16 -14.54 -3.23
CA LEU A 216 -1.02 -14.49 -2.04
C LEU A 216 -2.44 -14.10 -2.46
N LYS A 217 -3.46 -14.48 -1.69
CA LYS A 217 -4.83 -14.04 -1.97
C LYS A 217 -5.04 -12.59 -1.54
N SER A 218 -5.95 -11.87 -2.19
CA SER A 218 -6.15 -10.44 -1.91
C SER A 218 -6.65 -10.17 -0.49
N ARG A 219 -7.47 -11.06 0.08
CA ARG A 219 -7.87 -10.98 1.48
C ARG A 219 -6.69 -11.19 2.44
N GLU A 220 -5.80 -12.14 2.13
CA GLU A 220 -4.56 -12.37 2.91
C GLU A 220 -3.67 -11.12 2.89
N LEU A 221 -3.54 -10.47 1.74
CA LEU A 221 -2.80 -9.20 1.61
C LEU A 221 -3.41 -8.06 2.44
N LEU A 222 -4.75 -7.95 2.46
CA LEU A 222 -5.44 -6.96 3.30
C LEU A 222 -5.18 -7.21 4.79
N THR A 223 -5.30 -8.46 5.24
CA THR A 223 -4.97 -8.84 6.63
C THR A 223 -3.53 -8.51 6.98
N MET A 224 -2.57 -8.84 6.10
CA MET A 224 -1.16 -8.49 6.30
C MET A 224 -0.95 -6.98 6.38
N ALA A 225 -1.65 -6.20 5.55
CA ALA A 225 -1.54 -4.74 5.57
C ALA A 225 -2.03 -4.15 6.91
N VAL A 226 -3.14 -4.65 7.44
CA VAL A 226 -3.65 -4.27 8.76
C VAL A 226 -2.64 -4.62 9.87
N GLN A 227 -2.10 -5.84 9.86
CA GLN A 227 -1.09 -6.27 10.84
C GLN A 227 0.18 -5.40 10.79
N ILE A 228 0.64 -5.04 9.59
CA ILE A 228 1.78 -4.14 9.42
C ILE A 228 1.47 -2.74 9.96
N LEU A 229 0.25 -2.22 9.72
CA LEU A 229 -0.18 -0.94 10.27
C LEU A 229 -0.18 -0.95 11.79
N ARG A 230 -0.78 -1.98 12.41
CA ARG A 230 -0.81 -2.17 13.87
C ARG A 230 0.59 -2.22 14.47
N LYS A 231 1.48 -3.03 13.88
CA LYS A 231 2.88 -3.13 14.33
C LYS A 231 3.62 -1.79 14.25
N ARG A 232 3.44 -1.03 13.16
CA ARG A 232 4.04 0.30 12.99
C ARG A 232 3.48 1.29 14.02
N LEU A 233 2.17 1.26 14.26
CA LEU A 233 1.51 2.07 15.27
C LEU A 233 2.02 1.75 16.68
N ASP A 234 2.12 0.47 17.05
CA ASP A 234 2.57 0.04 18.37
C ASP A 234 4.02 0.46 18.63
N THR A 235 4.89 0.30 17.64
CA THR A 235 6.30 0.69 17.72
C THR A 235 6.42 2.21 17.90
N TYR A 236 5.64 2.97 17.12
CA TYR A 236 5.57 4.43 17.24
C TYR A 236 5.05 4.86 18.61
N MET A 237 3.93 4.31 19.06
CA MET A 237 3.29 4.67 20.34
C MET A 237 4.20 4.40 21.54
N THR A 238 4.94 3.30 21.51
CA THR A 238 5.90 2.94 22.58
C THR A 238 7.00 3.99 22.75
N GLU A 239 7.49 4.55 21.64
CA GLU A 239 8.51 5.62 21.67
C GLU A 239 7.89 6.99 21.91
N ALA A 240 6.71 7.25 21.36
CA ALA A 240 5.98 8.51 21.50
C ALA A 240 5.72 8.84 22.96
N LEU A 241 5.23 7.87 23.73
CA LEU A 241 4.93 8.02 25.15
C LEU A 241 6.18 8.35 26.00
N LYS A 242 7.38 8.03 25.52
CA LYS A 242 8.66 8.32 26.21
C LYS A 242 9.29 9.64 25.77
N SER A 243 8.81 10.24 24.68
CA SER A 243 9.46 11.37 23.99
C SER A 243 8.58 12.62 23.95
N ILE A 244 7.46 12.64 24.68
CA ILE A 244 6.58 13.80 24.80
C ILE A 244 7.37 14.95 25.43
N LYS A 245 7.43 16.06 24.73
CA LYS A 245 7.97 17.32 25.22
C LYS A 245 6.86 18.35 25.25
N HIS A 246 6.86 19.19 26.27
CA HIS A 246 6.02 20.37 26.27
C HIS A 246 6.85 21.51 25.69
N GLU A 247 6.39 22.10 24.58
CA GLU A 247 7.09 23.25 24.01
C GLU A 247 7.01 24.45 24.95
N GLN A 248 7.99 25.35 24.84
CA GLN A 248 7.99 26.56 25.67
C GLN A 248 6.96 27.57 25.16
N TYR A 249 6.37 28.28 26.12
CA TYR A 249 5.51 29.44 25.86
C TYR A 249 6.28 30.47 25.04
N ASP A 250 5.66 31.00 23.98
CA ASP A 250 6.19 32.21 23.36
C ASP A 250 5.99 33.37 24.33
N LYS A 251 7.07 34.06 24.71
CA LYS A 251 7.01 35.19 25.64
C LYS A 251 6.19 36.36 25.07
N ASP A 252 6.01 36.39 23.76
CA ASP A 252 5.35 37.46 23.04
C ASP A 252 3.84 37.24 22.88
N ASP A 253 3.31 36.04 23.20
CA ASP A 253 1.86 35.74 23.22
C ASP A 253 1.47 34.96 24.49
N PRO A 254 1.12 35.66 25.60
CA PRO A 254 0.74 35.09 26.89
C PRO A 254 -0.53 34.24 26.91
N ASP A 255 -1.35 34.23 25.85
CA ASP A 255 -2.60 33.45 25.80
C ASP A 255 -2.46 32.14 24.99
N MET A 256 -1.31 31.91 24.34
CA MET A 256 -1.05 30.72 23.53
C MET A 256 -0.74 29.49 24.40
N ILE A 257 -1.62 28.48 24.41
CA ILE A 257 -1.31 27.18 25.03
C ILE A 257 -0.23 26.47 24.18
N PRO A 258 0.99 26.26 24.69
CA PRO A 258 2.05 25.69 23.89
C PRO A 258 1.75 24.22 23.59
N PRO A 259 2.02 23.77 22.35
CA PRO A 259 1.74 22.40 21.98
C PRO A 259 2.66 21.41 22.72
N TYR A 260 2.18 20.19 22.85
CA TYR A 260 3.06 19.04 23.08
C TYR A 260 3.68 18.63 21.75
N SER A 261 4.96 18.25 21.76
CA SER A 261 5.67 17.74 20.60
C SER A 261 6.23 16.35 20.86
N VAL A 262 6.17 15.51 19.84
CA VAL A 262 6.69 14.16 19.81
C VAL A 262 7.52 14.03 18.54
N ALA A 263 8.85 14.05 18.69
CA ALA A 263 9.80 13.96 17.58
C ALA A 263 10.48 12.59 17.61
N ILE A 264 10.18 11.74 16.61
CA ILE A 264 10.64 10.36 16.55
C ILE A 264 11.21 10.05 15.17
N GLU A 265 12.25 9.22 15.11
CA GLU A 265 12.88 8.72 13.88
C GLU A 265 12.08 7.57 13.22
N GLN A 266 10.73 7.65 13.23
CA GLN A 266 9.83 6.72 12.57
C GLN A 266 8.43 7.32 12.33
N GLY A 267 7.57 6.58 11.63
CA GLY A 267 6.17 6.93 11.35
C GLY A 267 5.96 7.41 9.90
N GLY A 268 6.73 8.40 9.48
CA GLY A 268 6.68 8.99 8.15
C GLY A 268 5.28 9.50 7.76
N HIS A 269 5.08 9.84 6.48
CA HIS A 269 3.83 10.46 6.03
C HIS A 269 2.59 9.58 6.23
N THR A 270 2.74 8.25 6.19
CA THR A 270 1.60 7.33 6.31
C THR A 270 0.99 7.38 7.70
N LEU A 271 1.84 7.20 8.73
CA LEU A 271 1.38 7.19 10.10
C LEU A 271 1.08 8.60 10.60
N GLY A 272 1.90 9.59 10.23
CA GLY A 272 1.70 10.99 10.62
C GLY A 272 0.34 11.54 10.18
N ASN A 273 -0.03 11.33 8.91
CA ASN A 273 -1.33 11.78 8.40
C ASN A 273 -2.51 11.05 9.06
N LEU A 274 -2.36 9.75 9.32
CA LEU A 274 -3.38 8.98 10.05
C LEU A 274 -3.56 9.51 11.48
N LEU A 275 -2.47 9.68 12.22
CA LEU A 275 -2.49 10.17 13.59
C LEU A 275 -3.04 11.59 13.67
N GLN A 276 -2.57 12.49 12.80
CA GLN A 276 -3.09 13.86 12.75
C GLN A 276 -4.60 13.86 12.55
N GLN A 277 -5.11 13.08 11.59
CA GLN A 277 -6.54 13.05 11.33
C GLN A 277 -7.32 12.48 12.52
N VAL A 278 -6.93 11.32 13.06
CA VAL A 278 -7.65 10.67 14.15
C VAL A 278 -7.65 11.50 15.43
N ILE A 279 -6.53 12.15 15.75
CA ILE A 279 -6.43 13.03 16.92
C ILE A 279 -7.28 14.29 16.69
N TYR A 280 -7.18 14.92 15.52
CA TYR A 280 -7.91 16.15 15.19
C TYR A 280 -9.43 15.95 15.18
N ASP A 281 -9.91 14.79 14.75
CA ASP A 281 -11.34 14.47 14.71
C ASP A 281 -11.94 14.35 16.12
N ASN A 282 -11.11 14.22 17.16
CA ASN A 282 -11.53 14.22 18.56
C ASN A 282 -11.48 15.62 19.20
N LYS A 283 -12.38 16.50 18.76
CA LYS A 283 -12.45 17.92 19.15
C LYS A 283 -12.64 18.17 20.65
N ASP A 284 -13.22 17.20 21.37
CA ASP A 284 -13.38 17.27 22.84
C ASP A 284 -12.05 17.06 23.60
N LEU A 285 -11.05 16.53 22.91
CA LEU A 285 -9.75 16.23 23.48
C LEU A 285 -8.68 17.23 23.06
N VAL A 286 -8.75 17.78 21.85
CA VAL A 286 -7.63 18.49 21.24
C VAL A 286 -8.10 19.73 20.47
N GLU A 287 -7.39 20.84 20.66
CA GLU A 287 -7.66 22.12 19.99
C GLU A 287 -6.88 22.23 18.66
N PHE A 288 -5.69 21.64 18.61
CA PHE A 288 -4.81 21.66 17.45
C PHE A 288 -4.06 20.34 17.29
N THR A 289 -3.86 19.89 16.05
CA THR A 289 -2.95 18.78 15.75
C THR A 289 -2.28 18.99 14.40
N SER A 290 -0.99 18.72 14.34
CA SER A 290 -0.25 18.66 13.09
C SER A 290 0.81 17.56 13.12
N TYR A 291 1.18 17.04 11.97
CA TYR A 291 2.43 16.32 11.79
C TYR A 291 3.31 17.08 10.79
N ASP A 292 4.62 16.97 11.00
CA ASP A 292 5.63 17.50 10.08
C ASP A 292 6.72 16.46 9.82
N ILE A 293 7.34 16.55 8.65
CA ILE A 293 8.57 15.83 8.30
C ILE A 293 9.62 16.90 8.01
N PRO A 294 10.44 17.27 9.01
CA PRO A 294 11.32 18.43 8.90
C PRO A 294 12.37 18.30 7.79
N HIS A 295 12.68 17.07 7.35
CA HIS A 295 13.62 16.85 6.27
C HIS A 295 13.29 15.57 5.46
N PRO A 296 13.14 15.62 4.12
CA PRO A 296 12.74 14.48 3.31
C PRO A 296 13.67 13.25 3.37
N LEU A 297 14.96 13.46 3.59
CA LEU A 297 15.97 12.39 3.65
C LEU A 297 16.21 11.84 5.05
N LYS A 298 15.60 12.44 6.09
CA LYS A 298 15.69 11.92 7.46
C LYS A 298 14.37 11.25 7.78
N ASN A 299 14.43 10.06 8.36
CA ASN A 299 13.22 9.33 8.76
C ASN A 299 12.62 9.92 10.05
N MET A 300 12.51 11.25 10.17
CA MET A 300 12.03 11.91 11.38
C MET A 300 10.63 12.48 11.15
N MET A 301 9.74 12.19 12.08
CA MET A 301 8.39 12.73 12.12
C MET A 301 8.19 13.48 13.43
N VAL A 302 7.62 14.69 13.33
CA VAL A 302 7.26 15.50 14.48
C VAL A 302 5.74 15.57 14.52
N LEU A 303 5.13 15.04 15.58
CA LEU A 303 3.70 15.18 15.85
C LEU A 303 3.51 16.24 16.92
N GLN A 304 2.67 17.23 16.66
CA GLN A 304 2.34 18.30 17.58
C GLN A 304 0.84 18.32 17.87
N PHE A 305 0.45 18.54 19.13
CA PHE A 305 -0.94 18.72 19.49
C PHE A 305 -1.13 19.57 20.76
N THR A 306 -2.23 20.31 20.82
CA THR A 306 -2.59 21.17 21.95
C THR A 306 -3.82 20.60 22.65
N THR A 307 -3.70 20.29 23.94
CA THR A 307 -4.78 19.68 24.73
C THR A 307 -4.81 20.22 26.16
N LYS A 308 -6.01 20.24 26.74
CA LYS A 308 -6.23 20.50 28.18
C LYS A 308 -6.19 19.22 29.04
N LYS A 309 -6.12 18.04 28.41
CA LYS A 309 -6.01 16.74 29.07
C LYS A 309 -4.55 16.27 29.08
N SER A 310 -4.27 15.13 29.71
CA SER A 310 -2.91 14.57 29.70
C SER A 310 -2.52 14.13 28.28
N PRO A 311 -1.31 14.46 27.79
CA PRO A 311 -0.90 14.15 26.43
C PRO A 311 -0.83 12.63 26.16
N GLU A 312 -0.55 11.82 27.17
CA GLU A 312 -0.56 10.36 27.08
C GLU A 312 -1.97 9.81 26.82
N SER A 313 -3.01 10.46 27.37
CA SER A 313 -4.40 10.06 27.13
C SER A 313 -4.82 10.28 25.67
N ILE A 314 -4.28 11.31 25.02
CA ILE A 314 -4.53 11.61 23.60
C ILE A 314 -3.96 10.52 22.71
N LEU A 315 -2.69 10.17 22.91
CA LEU A 315 -2.03 9.12 22.14
C LEU A 315 -2.68 7.76 22.37
N THR A 316 -3.08 7.46 23.61
CA THR A 316 -3.78 6.22 23.96
C THR A 316 -5.16 6.14 23.31
N ALA A 317 -5.93 7.23 23.31
CA ALA A 317 -7.21 7.30 22.64
C ALA A 317 -7.07 7.11 21.12
N ALA A 318 -6.12 7.80 20.49
CA ALA A 318 -5.85 7.65 19.07
C ALA A 318 -5.43 6.22 18.70
N ARG A 319 -4.57 5.59 19.50
CA ARG A 319 -4.19 4.19 19.33
C ARG A 319 -5.41 3.29 19.35
N LYS A 320 -6.29 3.46 20.36
CA LYS A 320 -7.51 2.66 20.50
C LYS A 320 -8.43 2.84 19.30
N THR A 321 -8.67 4.07 18.85
CA THR A 321 -9.53 4.34 17.69
C THR A 321 -8.98 3.69 16.41
N ILE A 322 -7.67 3.77 16.17
CA ILE A 322 -7.05 3.11 15.00
C ILE A 322 -7.14 1.58 15.11
N GLU A 323 -6.97 1.04 16.32
CA GLU A 323 -7.13 -0.39 16.58
C GLU A 323 -8.56 -0.86 16.32
N ASP A 324 -9.57 -0.10 16.76
CA ASP A 324 -10.97 -0.38 16.49
C ASP A 324 -11.24 -0.41 14.97
N TYR A 325 -10.65 0.52 14.20
CA TYR A 325 -10.71 0.48 12.73
C TYR A 325 -10.03 -0.75 12.13
N CYS A 326 -8.88 -1.16 12.65
CA CYS A 326 -8.18 -2.37 12.20
C CYS A 326 -9.05 -3.62 12.43
N LEU A 327 -9.69 -3.74 13.60
CA LEU A 327 -10.55 -4.87 13.95
C LEU A 327 -11.78 -4.99 13.04
N LEU A 328 -12.29 -3.87 12.51
CA LEU A 328 -13.41 -3.88 11.57
C LEU A 328 -13.03 -4.41 10.17
N ILE A 329 -11.73 -4.42 9.82
CA ILE A 329 -11.24 -4.84 8.50
C ILE A 329 -10.86 -6.33 8.47
N GLU A 330 -10.45 -6.90 9.61
CA GLU A 330 -10.04 -8.31 9.75
C GLU A 330 -11.21 -9.30 9.51
#